data_AF-A0A0G0ZCY4-F1
#
_entry.id   AF-A0A0G0ZCY4-F1
#
_cell.length_a   1.000
_cell.length_b   1.000
_cell.length_c   1.000
_cell.angle_alpha   90.00
_cell.angle_beta   90.00
_cell.angle_gamma   90.00
#
_symmetry.space_group_name_H-M   'P 1'
#
loop_
_entity.id
_entity.type
_entity.pdbx_description
1 polymer ?
#
loop_
_entity_poly.entity_id
_entity_poly.type
_entity_poly.pdbx_seq_one_letter_code
_entity_poly.pdbx_strand_id
1 'polypeptide(L)'
;MKTLKFLIVFIVIISWIFSGWPQVWNNPPFPPKIQKAQAAGGLTYVGGNSATGNSASFSVDLTTLTGGISGSAAAGDLVIVADGWTGTTDGNPGVGTAGYTEEADLYADDVYDANFSVNWKTMGGTPDTSVSCNGSGSTTLGAVCMVQVWRNADSNTPMDVAVATVTIINGAKPDCDPITPITSGAIVICAVLATDDDDTLPTVNAPTGYVNLVSAQVDPGAAISGGMSSKAWTSGAEDPGALGNWDITNKNSSANVTLAIRPAATFIGNDTDPGVNPTIAPGAATTTVDTFNLKTNKGGAAETVTDLTATFSEGSATGTAAVLVTDSGNTTTYCATYSPSSATVNLTGCNLPVTTASTTFNLRIKPLTHSAMPAPPGGTFTVTATITSFTPATTTASGLDTTSDTVTIDNASPNGATATSGTAGDAKVTLNWTASNSSSDFDTTNGSVILRWAAAGAGSEVPAEGKSDYVAGNTISTATVACVISSTASASLSKIDGSGGDTGCTTAVLTN
;
A
#
# COMPACT_ATOMS: atom_id res chain seq x y z
N MET A 1 44.60 36.14 47.92
CA MET A 1 44.85 35.28 46.73
C MET A 1 44.00 34.00 46.66
N LYS A 2 43.65 33.32 47.76
CA LYS A 2 42.77 32.13 47.71
C LYS A 2 41.29 32.45 47.48
N THR A 3 40.78 33.54 48.07
CA THR A 3 39.39 34.00 47.94
C THR A 3 39.06 34.60 46.57
N LEU A 4 40.00 35.29 45.93
CA LEU A 4 39.82 35.83 44.57
C LEU A 4 39.81 34.73 43.49
N LYS A 5 40.58 33.64 43.68
CA LYS A 5 40.53 32.46 42.81
C LYS A 5 39.20 31.72 42.93
N PHE A 6 38.64 31.64 44.13
CA PHE A 6 37.33 31.01 44.35
C PHE A 6 36.19 31.82 43.72
N LEU A 7 36.24 33.16 43.80
CA LEU A 7 35.24 34.03 43.19
C LEU A 7 35.27 33.96 41.65
N ILE A 8 36.47 33.89 41.04
CA ILE A 8 36.61 33.75 39.58
C ILE A 8 36.10 32.38 39.10
N VAL A 9 36.39 31.30 39.82
CA VAL A 9 35.86 29.96 39.48
C VAL A 9 34.34 29.91 39.65
N PHE A 10 33.80 30.53 40.70
CA PHE A 10 32.36 30.58 40.95
C PHE A 10 31.62 31.41 39.89
N ILE A 11 32.20 32.53 39.44
CA ILE A 11 31.65 33.33 38.34
C ILE A 11 31.73 32.56 37.02
N VAL A 12 32.83 31.84 36.72
CA VAL A 12 32.94 31.04 35.49
C VAL A 12 31.92 29.90 35.45
N ILE A 13 31.66 29.22 36.58
CA ILE A 13 30.66 28.14 36.66
C ILE A 13 29.23 28.67 36.54
N ILE A 14 28.93 29.83 37.16
CA ILE A 14 27.61 30.46 37.04
C ILE A 14 27.42 31.06 35.64
N SER A 15 28.46 31.61 35.03
CA SER A 15 28.43 31.99 33.61
C SER A 15 28.17 30.77 32.73
N TRP A 16 28.70 29.59 33.03
CA TRP A 16 28.41 28.35 32.29
C TRP A 16 26.97 27.84 32.43
N ILE A 17 26.31 28.11 33.57
CA ILE A 17 24.92 27.72 33.84
C ILE A 17 23.93 28.72 33.24
N PHE A 18 24.27 30.02 33.19
CA PHE A 18 23.37 31.10 32.75
C PHE A 18 23.70 31.74 31.39
N SER A 19 24.86 31.43 30.78
CA SER A 19 25.15 31.71 29.36
C SER A 19 24.83 30.46 28.55
N GLY A 20 23.55 30.29 28.21
CA GLY A 20 23.01 29.40 27.18
C GLY A 20 23.84 28.17 26.82
N TRP A 21 23.30 26.99 27.14
CA TRP A 21 23.61 25.76 26.41
C TRP A 21 23.85 26.07 24.92
N PRO A 22 25.01 25.67 24.35
CA PRO A 22 25.32 26.04 22.97
C PRO A 22 24.23 25.50 22.02
N GLN A 23 23.50 26.39 21.37
CA GLN A 23 22.54 26.10 20.28
C GLN A 23 23.20 25.51 19.01
N VAL A 24 24.46 25.08 19.10
CA VAL A 24 25.27 24.55 17.99
C VAL A 24 25.04 23.05 17.77
N TRP A 25 24.04 22.47 18.44
CA TRP A 25 23.59 21.08 18.25
C TRP A 25 22.20 20.99 17.61
N ASN A 26 21.65 22.11 17.11
CA ASN A 26 20.45 22.12 16.30
C ASN A 26 20.81 22.11 14.80
N ASN A 27 20.86 20.90 14.26
CA ASN A 27 20.94 20.51 12.84
C ASN A 27 22.32 20.31 12.20
N PRO A 28 22.60 19.07 11.76
CA PRO A 28 22.09 17.78 12.30
C PRO A 28 23.27 16.81 12.65
N PRO A 29 23.12 15.70 13.42
CA PRO A 29 21.97 14.80 13.41
C PRO A 29 21.68 14.09 14.77
N PHE A 30 20.50 14.31 15.34
CA PHE A 30 19.79 13.09 15.72
C PHE A 30 19.48 12.40 14.39
N PRO A 31 19.70 11.08 14.25
CA PRO A 31 19.11 10.38 13.11
C PRO A 31 17.64 10.81 13.11
N PRO A 32 17.00 11.05 11.96
CA PRO A 32 15.55 10.92 11.95
C PRO A 32 15.31 9.61 12.68
N LYS A 33 14.45 9.62 13.71
CA LYS A 33 13.91 8.37 14.19
C LYS A 33 13.41 7.74 12.91
N ILE A 34 14.15 6.77 12.39
CA ILE A 34 13.60 5.86 11.42
C ILE A 34 12.47 5.32 12.25
N GLN A 35 11.26 5.78 11.96
CA GLN A 35 10.09 5.01 12.29
C GLN A 35 10.32 3.77 11.45
N LYS A 36 11.11 2.83 11.99
CA LYS A 36 10.94 1.43 11.66
C LYS A 36 9.52 1.24 12.09
N ALA A 37 8.60 1.36 11.14
CA ALA A 37 7.20 1.10 11.35
C ALA A 37 7.19 -0.31 11.91
N GLN A 38 7.14 -0.43 13.24
CA GLN A 38 7.00 -1.72 13.88
C GLN A 38 5.63 -2.16 13.43
N ALA A 39 5.57 -3.10 12.49
CA ALA A 39 4.32 -3.70 12.07
C ALA A 39 3.47 -4.00 13.33
N ALA A 40 2.29 -3.41 13.49
CA ALA A 40 1.58 -3.47 14.75
C ALA A 40 1.13 -4.92 15.03
N GLY A 41 1.53 -5.50 16.17
CA GLY A 41 1.48 -6.96 16.41
C GLY A 41 0.17 -7.52 16.97
N GLY A 42 -0.96 -6.82 16.83
CA GLY A 42 -2.26 -7.27 17.32
C GLY A 42 -3.44 -6.45 16.81
N LEU A 43 -4.65 -6.98 16.99
CA LEU A 43 -5.91 -6.31 16.68
C LEU A 43 -6.00 -4.96 17.38
N THR A 44 -6.38 -3.92 16.65
CA THR A 44 -6.48 -2.56 17.18
C THR A 44 -7.82 -1.94 16.81
N TYR A 45 -8.55 -1.41 17.81
CA TYR A 45 -9.82 -0.75 17.58
C TYR A 45 -9.61 0.60 16.88
N VAL A 46 -10.10 0.74 15.65
CA VAL A 46 -10.00 1.94 14.84
C VAL A 46 -11.04 2.95 15.27
N GLY A 47 -12.27 2.49 15.50
CA GLY A 47 -13.39 3.28 16.01
C GLY A 47 -14.72 2.66 15.62
N GLY A 48 -15.81 3.29 16.02
CA GLY A 48 -17.16 2.87 15.70
C GLY A 48 -18.10 4.03 15.49
N ASN A 49 -19.24 3.73 14.88
CA ASN A 49 -20.31 4.69 14.58
C ASN A 49 -21.65 3.95 14.48
N SER A 50 -22.75 4.68 14.50
CA SER A 50 -24.07 4.07 14.39
C SER A 50 -25.07 5.03 13.74
N ALA A 51 -26.12 4.47 13.17
CA ALA A 51 -27.22 5.21 12.61
C ALA A 51 -28.55 4.55 12.97
N THR A 52 -29.61 5.35 12.86
CA THR A 52 -31.00 4.94 13.08
C THR A 52 -31.81 5.26 11.84
N GLY A 53 -32.85 4.48 11.56
CA GLY A 53 -33.74 4.72 10.44
C GLY A 53 -35.10 4.05 10.60
N ASN A 54 -35.95 4.25 9.60
CA ASN A 54 -37.24 3.58 9.42
C ASN A 54 -37.60 3.52 7.91
N SER A 55 -36.66 3.88 7.04
CA SER A 55 -36.77 3.80 5.59
C SER A 55 -36.33 2.42 5.11
N ALA A 56 -36.44 2.13 3.81
CA ALA A 56 -35.95 0.86 3.26
C ALA A 56 -34.41 0.72 3.34
N SER A 57 -33.70 1.84 3.45
CA SER A 57 -32.26 1.87 3.72
C SER A 57 -31.88 3.15 4.46
N PHE A 58 -30.77 3.09 5.17
CA PHE A 58 -30.13 4.20 5.87
C PHE A 58 -28.62 3.94 5.93
N SER A 59 -27.80 4.92 6.33
CA SER A 59 -26.35 4.78 6.22
C SER A 59 -25.60 5.15 7.49
N VAL A 60 -24.53 4.40 7.76
CA VAL A 60 -23.54 4.70 8.80
C VAL A 60 -22.28 5.25 8.12
N ASP A 61 -21.75 6.36 8.64
CA ASP A 61 -20.54 7.01 8.11
C ASP A 61 -19.26 6.36 8.66
N LEU A 62 -18.37 5.94 7.78
CA LEU A 62 -17.07 5.33 8.10
C LEU A 62 -15.92 6.35 8.14
N THR A 63 -16.21 7.64 8.03
CA THR A 63 -15.25 8.76 8.06
C THR A 63 -15.36 9.65 9.30
N THR A 64 -16.32 9.33 10.19
CA THR A 64 -16.56 10.02 11.46
C THR A 64 -16.58 9.06 12.66
N LEU A 65 -15.77 8.00 12.58
CA LEU A 65 -15.61 7.00 13.64
C LEU A 65 -15.11 7.61 14.95
N THR A 66 -15.54 7.06 16.08
CA THR A 66 -15.14 7.52 17.41
C THR A 66 -14.69 6.37 18.32
N GLY A 67 -14.02 6.70 19.42
CA GLY A 67 -13.64 5.74 20.47
C GLY A 67 -12.38 4.92 20.22
N GLY A 68 -11.79 4.97 19.02
CA GLY A 68 -10.56 4.24 18.68
C GLY A 68 -9.40 5.14 18.24
N ILE A 69 -8.47 4.56 17.48
CA ILE A 69 -7.22 5.23 17.05
C ILE A 69 -7.37 6.17 15.84
N SER A 70 -8.50 6.16 15.14
CA SER A 70 -8.72 6.95 13.92
C SER A 70 -10.18 7.42 13.80
N GLY A 71 -10.38 8.50 13.06
CA GLY A 71 -11.71 8.97 12.67
C GLY A 71 -12.28 8.26 11.44
N SER A 72 -11.48 7.47 10.72
CA SER A 72 -11.92 6.83 9.48
C SER A 72 -11.36 5.42 9.29
N ALA A 73 -12.11 4.58 8.58
CA ALA A 73 -11.63 3.31 8.07
C ALA A 73 -10.52 3.52 7.03
N ALA A 74 -9.55 2.62 7.00
CA ALA A 74 -8.44 2.59 6.06
C ALA A 74 -8.37 1.25 5.32
N ALA A 75 -7.52 1.17 4.29
CA ALA A 75 -7.29 -0.07 3.56
C ALA A 75 -6.78 -1.16 4.51
N GLY A 76 -7.30 -2.38 4.38
CA GLY A 76 -6.98 -3.52 5.24
C GLY A 76 -7.71 -3.56 6.58
N ASP A 77 -8.47 -2.51 6.95
CA ASP A 77 -9.29 -2.57 8.17
C ASP A 77 -10.50 -3.52 7.97
N LEU A 78 -10.83 -4.30 8.99
CA LEU A 78 -12.04 -5.12 9.07
C LEU A 78 -13.19 -4.28 9.65
N VAL A 79 -14.29 -4.18 8.92
CA VAL A 79 -15.52 -3.55 9.40
C VAL A 79 -16.51 -4.65 9.77
N ILE A 80 -16.98 -4.63 11.01
CA ILE A 80 -18.11 -5.43 11.50
C ILE A 80 -19.34 -4.52 11.56
N VAL A 81 -20.45 -4.99 11.01
CA VAL A 81 -21.73 -4.28 10.95
C VAL A 81 -22.79 -5.15 11.60
N ALA A 82 -23.49 -4.60 12.59
CA ALA A 82 -24.70 -5.20 13.14
C ALA A 82 -25.87 -4.30 12.74
N ASP A 83 -26.77 -4.85 11.93
CA ASP A 83 -27.96 -4.17 11.43
C ASP A 83 -29.19 -4.93 11.87
N GLY A 84 -30.24 -4.20 12.23
CA GLY A 84 -31.50 -4.82 12.55
C GLY A 84 -32.63 -3.85 12.75
N TRP A 85 -33.83 -4.39 12.74
CA TRP A 85 -35.06 -3.63 12.82
C TRP A 85 -36.17 -4.43 13.46
N THR A 86 -37.17 -3.73 14.00
CA THR A 86 -38.38 -4.37 14.54
C THR A 86 -39.38 -4.64 13.43
N GLY A 87 -40.04 -5.80 13.46
CA GLY A 87 -40.95 -6.28 12.42
C GLY A 87 -42.23 -6.90 12.97
N THR A 88 -43.04 -7.41 12.03
CA THR A 88 -44.17 -8.33 12.28
C THR A 88 -44.09 -9.57 11.38
N THR A 89 -42.97 -9.74 10.69
CA THR A 89 -42.67 -10.80 9.74
C THR A 89 -41.16 -10.96 9.64
N ASP A 90 -40.74 -12.17 9.29
CA ASP A 90 -39.38 -12.47 8.86
C ASP A 90 -39.01 -11.70 7.59
N GLY A 91 -37.86 -11.02 7.62
CA GLY A 91 -37.32 -10.25 6.51
C GLY A 91 -35.80 -10.36 6.45
N ASN A 92 -35.17 -9.56 5.59
CA ASN A 92 -33.74 -9.67 5.31
C ASN A 92 -32.99 -8.42 5.81
N PRO A 93 -32.67 -8.33 7.12
CA PRO A 93 -31.73 -7.32 7.63
C PRO A 93 -30.35 -7.46 6.98
N GLY A 94 -29.43 -6.55 7.28
CA GLY A 94 -28.04 -6.62 6.85
C GLY A 94 -27.58 -5.45 5.98
N VAL A 95 -26.61 -5.70 5.11
CA VAL A 95 -25.88 -4.64 4.41
C VAL A 95 -26.16 -4.64 2.90
N GLY A 96 -26.68 -3.52 2.40
CA GLY A 96 -26.88 -3.28 0.96
C GLY A 96 -25.62 -2.82 0.23
N THR A 97 -24.57 -2.38 0.95
CA THR A 97 -23.26 -2.09 0.35
C THR A 97 -22.60 -3.38 -0.15
N ALA A 98 -22.08 -3.37 -1.38
CA ALA A 98 -21.47 -4.56 -1.98
C ALA A 98 -20.18 -5.01 -1.26
N GLY A 99 -19.98 -6.33 -1.22
CA GLY A 99 -18.75 -6.97 -0.73
C GLY A 99 -18.73 -7.29 0.77
N TYR A 100 -19.85 -7.07 1.48
CA TYR A 100 -20.03 -7.57 2.84
C TYR A 100 -20.46 -9.04 2.81
N THR A 101 -19.94 -9.81 3.77
CA THR A 101 -20.31 -11.21 4.03
C THR A 101 -21.20 -11.24 5.26
N GLU A 102 -22.33 -11.92 5.18
CA GLU A 102 -23.25 -12.14 6.30
C GLU A 102 -22.83 -13.37 7.10
N GLU A 103 -22.69 -13.22 8.42
CA GLU A 103 -22.36 -14.30 9.35
C GLU A 103 -23.58 -14.84 10.09
N ALA A 104 -24.58 -13.99 10.30
CA ALA A 104 -25.83 -14.37 10.94
C ALA A 104 -26.97 -13.55 10.35
N ASP A 105 -28.10 -14.22 10.12
CA ASP A 105 -29.42 -13.63 9.86
C ASP A 105 -30.39 -14.31 10.81
N LEU A 106 -30.96 -13.53 11.73
CA LEU A 106 -31.74 -13.99 12.86
C LEU A 106 -33.12 -13.33 12.87
N TYR A 107 -34.13 -14.16 13.11
CA TYR A 107 -35.51 -13.76 13.32
C TYR A 107 -36.01 -14.30 14.65
N ALA A 108 -36.53 -13.41 15.51
CA ALA A 108 -37.21 -13.76 16.75
C ALA A 108 -38.69 -13.37 16.65
N ASP A 109 -39.56 -14.38 16.61
CA ASP A 109 -41.01 -14.26 16.37
C ASP A 109 -41.77 -13.99 17.67
N ASP A 110 -42.32 -12.79 17.84
CA ASP A 110 -43.11 -12.37 19.00
C ASP A 110 -44.19 -11.35 18.58
N VAL A 111 -44.64 -10.48 19.49
CA VAL A 111 -45.54 -9.37 19.14
C VAL A 111 -44.77 -8.27 18.41
N TYR A 112 -43.55 -8.00 18.87
CA TYR A 112 -42.57 -7.19 18.17
C TYR A 112 -41.39 -8.08 17.79
N ASP A 113 -41.19 -8.28 16.49
CA ASP A 113 -40.18 -9.22 16.00
C ASP A 113 -38.82 -8.55 15.89
N ALA A 114 -37.77 -9.23 16.33
CA ALA A 114 -36.40 -8.80 16.10
C ALA A 114 -35.90 -9.45 14.80
N ASN A 115 -35.56 -8.63 13.80
CA ASN A 115 -34.83 -9.04 12.60
C ASN A 115 -33.39 -8.50 12.72
N PHE A 116 -32.40 -9.38 12.81
CA PHE A 116 -31.02 -8.99 13.09
C PHE A 116 -30.00 -9.71 12.22
N SER A 117 -29.05 -8.96 11.66
CA SER A 117 -27.95 -9.51 10.88
C SER A 117 -26.61 -8.93 11.30
N VAL A 118 -25.58 -9.78 11.28
CA VAL A 118 -24.18 -9.38 11.50
C VAL A 118 -23.38 -9.68 10.25
N ASN A 119 -22.70 -8.65 9.74
CA ASN A 119 -21.98 -8.66 8.48
C ASN A 119 -20.55 -8.19 8.69
N TRP A 120 -19.65 -8.55 7.79
CA TRP A 120 -18.29 -8.00 7.78
C TRP A 120 -17.70 -7.80 6.39
N LYS A 121 -16.69 -6.93 6.30
CA LYS A 121 -15.87 -6.71 5.11
C LYS A 121 -14.48 -6.26 5.50
N THR A 122 -13.46 -6.81 4.84
CA THR A 122 -12.10 -6.26 4.86
C THR A 122 -11.98 -5.18 3.78
N MET A 123 -11.56 -3.97 4.16
CA MET A 123 -11.47 -2.84 3.25
C MET A 123 -10.36 -3.02 2.21
N GLY A 124 -10.69 -2.80 0.94
CA GLY A 124 -9.73 -2.81 -0.15
C GLY A 124 -8.88 -1.53 -0.21
N GLY A 125 -8.09 -1.39 -1.28
CA GLY A 125 -7.24 -0.21 -1.50
C GLY A 125 -8.00 1.12 -1.59
N THR A 126 -9.30 1.08 -1.91
CA THR A 126 -10.25 2.19 -1.79
C THR A 126 -11.28 1.83 -0.73
N PRO A 127 -11.12 2.28 0.53
CA PRO A 127 -12.07 1.99 1.60
C PRO A 127 -13.46 2.58 1.32
N ASP A 128 -14.51 1.89 1.76
CA ASP A 128 -15.86 2.44 1.75
C ASP A 128 -15.92 3.65 2.70
N THR A 129 -16.60 4.73 2.29
CA THR A 129 -16.83 5.90 3.15
C THR A 129 -18.10 5.80 3.98
N SER A 130 -19.01 4.89 3.62
CA SER A 130 -20.23 4.61 4.36
C SER A 130 -20.71 3.17 4.12
N VAL A 131 -21.55 2.69 5.03
CA VAL A 131 -22.28 1.43 4.89
C VAL A 131 -23.77 1.73 4.74
N SER A 132 -24.40 1.18 3.71
CA SER A 132 -25.85 1.22 3.52
C SER A 132 -26.45 -0.01 4.22
N CYS A 133 -27.21 0.21 5.28
CA CYS A 133 -27.88 -0.86 6.03
C CYS A 133 -29.35 -0.96 5.59
N ASN A 134 -29.89 -2.17 5.56
CA ASN A 134 -31.26 -2.44 5.16
C ASN A 134 -32.20 -2.04 6.30
N GLY A 135 -33.16 -1.16 6.03
CA GLY A 135 -34.12 -0.75 7.06
C GLY A 135 -35.47 -1.43 6.91
N SER A 136 -36.34 -1.22 7.90
CA SER A 136 -37.68 -1.81 7.98
C SER A 136 -38.60 -1.45 6.79
N GLY A 137 -38.31 -0.36 6.06
CA GLY A 137 -39.19 0.14 5.00
C GLY A 137 -40.54 0.66 5.49
N SER A 138 -40.71 0.89 6.79
CA SER A 138 -41.98 1.27 7.42
C SER A 138 -41.83 2.51 8.29
N THR A 139 -42.76 3.46 8.15
CA THR A 139 -42.77 4.69 8.92
C THR A 139 -42.97 4.50 10.43
N THR A 140 -43.41 3.31 10.87
CA THR A 140 -43.69 3.00 12.28
C THR A 140 -42.75 1.98 12.90
N LEU A 141 -41.84 1.39 12.13
CA LEU A 141 -40.93 0.35 12.62
C LEU A 141 -39.49 0.86 12.65
N GLY A 142 -38.88 0.87 13.82
CA GLY A 142 -37.50 1.32 14.01
C GLY A 142 -36.47 0.38 13.38
N ALA A 143 -35.36 0.97 12.92
CA ALA A 143 -34.17 0.28 12.44
C ALA A 143 -32.90 0.92 13.02
N VAL A 144 -31.90 0.11 13.35
CA VAL A 144 -30.61 0.52 13.91
C VAL A 144 -29.48 -0.22 13.20
N CYS A 145 -28.37 0.48 13.00
CA CYS A 145 -27.16 -0.09 12.42
C CYS A 145 -25.94 0.43 13.18
N MET A 146 -25.04 -0.46 13.55
CA MET A 146 -23.86 -0.17 14.36
C MET A 146 -22.64 -0.78 13.68
N VAL A 147 -21.53 -0.03 13.70
CA VAL A 147 -20.28 -0.50 13.11
C VAL A 147 -19.14 -0.43 14.12
N GLN A 148 -18.29 -1.44 14.10
CA GLN A 148 -16.96 -1.41 14.70
C GLN A 148 -15.90 -1.71 13.64
N VAL A 149 -14.82 -0.93 13.66
CA VAL A 149 -13.70 -1.06 12.71
C VAL A 149 -12.43 -1.48 13.43
N TRP A 150 -11.76 -2.49 12.89
CA TRP A 150 -10.60 -3.15 13.49
C TRP A 150 -9.44 -3.23 12.52
N ARG A 151 -8.26 -2.80 12.96
CA ARG A 151 -7.01 -2.94 12.21
C ARG A 151 -6.29 -4.21 12.61
N ASN A 152 -5.52 -4.77 11.68
CA ASN A 152 -4.71 -5.98 11.87
C ASN A 152 -5.50 -7.27 12.08
N ALA A 153 -6.76 -7.28 11.63
CA ALA A 153 -7.49 -8.53 11.52
C ALA A 153 -6.91 -9.37 10.40
N ASP A 154 -7.12 -10.67 10.50
CA ASP A 154 -6.86 -11.62 9.42
C ASP A 154 -7.68 -11.23 8.17
N SER A 155 -6.98 -10.97 7.06
CA SER A 155 -7.61 -10.49 5.83
C SER A 155 -8.43 -11.54 5.08
N ASN A 156 -8.23 -12.83 5.37
CA ASN A 156 -8.82 -13.95 4.63
C ASN A 156 -9.89 -14.67 5.45
N THR A 157 -9.62 -14.89 6.74
CA THR A 157 -10.49 -15.61 7.67
C THR A 157 -10.64 -14.84 8.99
N PRO A 158 -11.27 -13.65 8.97
CA PRO A 158 -11.32 -12.76 10.13
C PRO A 158 -12.08 -13.35 11.32
N MET A 159 -13.12 -14.15 11.09
CA MET A 159 -13.83 -14.85 12.16
C MET A 159 -12.96 -15.98 12.72
N ASP A 160 -12.75 -15.99 14.03
CA ASP A 160 -11.88 -16.93 14.73
C ASP A 160 -12.47 -18.34 14.84
N VAL A 161 -13.77 -18.38 15.10
CA VAL A 161 -14.60 -19.59 15.19
C VAL A 161 -15.99 -19.23 14.65
N ALA A 162 -16.83 -20.24 14.45
CA ALA A 162 -18.23 -19.99 14.12
C ALA A 162 -18.89 -19.10 15.17
N VAL A 163 -19.73 -18.16 14.72
CA VAL A 163 -20.47 -17.28 15.62
C VAL A 163 -21.46 -18.07 16.47
N ALA A 164 -21.67 -17.63 17.71
CA ALA A 164 -22.74 -18.12 18.56
C ALA A 164 -23.94 -17.18 18.44
N THR A 165 -25.13 -17.74 18.28
CA THR A 165 -26.36 -16.97 18.06
C THR A 165 -27.46 -17.43 19.01
N VAL A 166 -28.26 -16.48 19.47
CA VAL A 166 -29.40 -16.76 20.33
C VAL A 166 -30.52 -15.76 20.06
N THR A 167 -31.75 -16.28 20.04
CA THR A 167 -32.97 -15.48 19.99
C THR A 167 -33.77 -15.68 21.27
N ILE A 168 -34.40 -14.60 21.72
CA ILE A 168 -35.18 -14.54 22.95
C ILE A 168 -36.55 -14.00 22.59
N ILE A 169 -37.58 -14.63 23.12
CA ILE A 169 -38.99 -14.22 23.00
C ILE A 169 -39.59 -14.10 24.39
N ASN A 170 -40.69 -13.38 24.51
CA ASN A 170 -41.37 -13.03 25.75
C ASN A 170 -40.45 -12.33 26.77
N GLY A 171 -39.55 -11.49 26.26
CA GLY A 171 -38.60 -10.71 27.03
C GLY A 171 -37.49 -10.18 26.12
N ALA A 172 -37.20 -8.88 26.22
CA ALA A 172 -36.23 -8.22 25.35
C ALA A 172 -34.83 -8.15 25.96
N LYS A 173 -34.60 -8.72 27.15
CA LYS A 173 -33.30 -8.64 27.83
C LYS A 173 -32.23 -9.39 27.02
N PRO A 174 -31.31 -8.67 26.32
CA PRO A 174 -30.34 -9.33 25.48
C PRO A 174 -29.34 -10.12 26.32
N ASP A 175 -29.04 -11.32 25.86
CA ASP A 175 -28.05 -12.22 26.43
C ASP A 175 -27.29 -12.87 25.29
N CYS A 176 -25.99 -12.67 25.25
CA CYS A 176 -25.12 -13.17 24.20
C CYS A 176 -24.56 -14.53 24.64
N ASP A 177 -24.70 -15.56 23.81
CA ASP A 177 -24.24 -16.90 24.13
C ASP A 177 -22.70 -17.00 24.25
N PRO A 178 -22.16 -17.92 25.08
CA PRO A 178 -20.73 -18.12 25.20
C PRO A 178 -20.05 -18.56 23.90
N ILE A 179 -18.81 -18.10 23.70
CA ILE A 179 -17.95 -18.47 22.57
C ILE A 179 -16.58 -18.94 23.06
N THR A 180 -15.92 -19.84 22.33
CA THR A 180 -14.55 -20.29 22.66
C THR A 180 -13.61 -20.00 21.49
N PRO A 181 -12.97 -18.82 21.47
CA PRO A 181 -11.90 -18.52 20.52
C PRO A 181 -10.74 -19.52 20.62
N ILE A 182 -9.97 -19.62 19.53
CA ILE A 182 -8.79 -20.48 19.40
C ILE A 182 -7.51 -19.67 19.12
N THR A 183 -7.62 -18.45 18.58
CA THR A 183 -6.45 -17.64 18.25
C THR A 183 -6.09 -16.70 19.39
N SER A 184 -4.85 -16.80 19.88
CA SER A 184 -4.31 -15.86 20.87
C SER A 184 -4.39 -14.43 20.37
N GLY A 185 -4.90 -13.52 21.20
CA GLY A 185 -5.09 -12.11 20.84
C GLY A 185 -6.36 -11.83 20.04
N ALA A 186 -7.28 -12.81 19.94
CA ALA A 186 -8.63 -12.59 19.43
C ALA A 186 -9.39 -11.54 20.27
N ILE A 187 -10.38 -10.93 19.63
CA ILE A 187 -11.33 -10.01 20.26
C ILE A 187 -12.70 -10.66 20.17
N VAL A 188 -13.39 -10.81 21.30
CA VAL A 188 -14.79 -11.24 21.34
C VAL A 188 -15.67 -10.00 21.23
N ILE A 189 -16.69 -10.06 20.39
CA ILE A 189 -17.68 -9.01 20.18
C ILE A 189 -19.04 -9.60 20.54
N CYS A 190 -19.80 -8.88 21.36
CA CYS A 190 -21.21 -9.16 21.61
C CYS A 190 -22.03 -8.07 20.90
N ALA A 191 -22.84 -8.50 19.94
CA ALA A 191 -23.74 -7.69 19.16
C ALA A 191 -25.18 -8.10 19.49
N VAL A 192 -26.00 -7.13 19.86
CA VAL A 192 -27.34 -7.36 20.38
C VAL A 192 -28.35 -6.47 19.68
N LEU A 193 -29.56 -7.00 19.56
CA LEU A 193 -30.75 -6.27 19.13
C LEU A 193 -31.91 -6.68 20.05
N ALA A 194 -32.71 -5.70 20.47
CA ALA A 194 -33.94 -5.93 21.21
C ALA A 194 -35.02 -4.94 20.83
N THR A 195 -36.23 -5.46 20.69
CA THR A 195 -37.44 -4.65 20.53
C THR A 195 -37.89 -4.10 21.88
N ASP A 196 -38.72 -3.07 21.84
CA ASP A 196 -39.32 -2.51 23.04
C ASP A 196 -40.75 -2.03 22.75
N ASP A 197 -41.63 -2.19 23.74
CA ASP A 197 -43.02 -1.73 23.72
C ASP A 197 -43.29 -0.55 24.67
N ASP A 198 -42.28 -0.08 25.40
CA ASP A 198 -42.35 1.08 26.30
C ASP A 198 -41.93 2.40 25.61
N ASP A 199 -42.57 3.51 25.99
CA ASP A 199 -42.31 4.86 25.46
C ASP A 199 -40.93 5.41 25.90
N THR A 200 -40.19 4.68 26.75
CA THR A 200 -38.86 5.07 27.23
C THR A 200 -37.77 4.08 26.84
N LEU A 201 -37.01 4.44 25.79
CA LEU A 201 -35.88 3.67 25.28
C LEU A 201 -34.84 3.33 26.38
N PRO A 202 -34.46 2.06 26.57
CA PRO A 202 -33.59 1.61 27.65
C PRO A 202 -32.15 2.04 27.37
N THR A 203 -31.40 2.56 28.35
CA THR A 203 -29.97 2.84 28.08
C THR A 203 -29.21 1.55 27.79
N VAL A 204 -28.73 1.39 26.55
CA VAL A 204 -27.90 0.25 26.16
C VAL A 204 -26.55 0.33 26.89
N ASN A 205 -26.20 -0.74 27.61
CA ASN A 205 -24.94 -0.85 28.34
C ASN A 205 -24.13 -2.05 27.83
N ALA A 206 -22.80 -1.92 27.81
CA ALA A 206 -21.94 -3.06 27.51
C ALA A 206 -22.02 -4.12 28.63
N PRO A 207 -21.89 -5.42 28.29
CA PRO A 207 -21.68 -6.46 29.29
C PRO A 207 -20.45 -6.20 30.16
N THR A 208 -20.38 -6.84 31.33
CA THR A 208 -19.30 -6.58 32.28
C THR A 208 -17.94 -6.96 31.70
N GLY A 209 -17.00 -6.01 31.67
CA GLY A 209 -15.66 -6.23 31.11
C GLY A 209 -15.56 -6.04 29.59
N TYR A 210 -16.68 -5.75 28.92
CA TYR A 210 -16.71 -5.32 27.53
C TYR A 210 -16.55 -3.79 27.46
N VAL A 211 -15.92 -3.34 26.38
CA VAL A 211 -15.61 -1.94 26.09
C VAL A 211 -16.03 -1.60 24.66
N ASN A 212 -15.66 -0.41 24.17
CA ASN A 212 -15.94 0.05 22.80
C ASN A 212 -17.42 -0.04 22.42
N LEU A 213 -18.32 0.28 23.37
CA LEU A 213 -19.74 0.25 23.11
C LEU A 213 -20.12 1.23 21.99
N VAL A 214 -20.77 0.68 20.98
CA VAL A 214 -21.48 1.42 19.92
C VAL A 214 -22.94 1.01 20.05
N SER A 215 -23.84 1.98 20.16
CA SER A 215 -25.26 1.70 20.37
C SER A 215 -26.13 2.69 19.63
N ALA A 216 -27.28 2.24 19.15
CA ALA A 216 -28.28 3.06 18.51
C ALA A 216 -29.68 2.61 18.93
N GLN A 217 -30.60 3.58 18.97
CA GLN A 217 -31.94 3.38 19.49
C GLN A 217 -32.89 4.33 18.78
N VAL A 218 -34.07 3.85 18.41
CA VAL A 218 -35.08 4.68 17.74
C VAL A 218 -36.47 4.13 18.01
N ASP A 219 -37.42 5.04 18.11
CA ASP A 219 -38.84 4.72 18.25
C ASP A 219 -39.69 5.62 17.32
N PRO A 220 -40.01 5.13 16.11
CA PRO A 220 -40.99 5.77 15.23
C PRO A 220 -42.42 5.25 15.47
N GLY A 221 -42.66 4.43 16.49
CA GLY A 221 -43.94 3.81 16.83
C GLY A 221 -43.78 2.39 17.38
N ALA A 222 -42.73 1.69 16.97
CA ALA A 222 -42.25 0.45 17.57
C ALA A 222 -40.74 0.61 17.79
N ALA A 223 -40.33 0.50 19.06
CA ALA A 223 -38.99 0.81 19.48
C ALA A 223 -38.03 -0.35 19.19
N ILE A 224 -36.79 0.02 18.86
CA ILE A 224 -35.69 -0.92 18.69
C ILE A 224 -34.43 -0.30 19.30
N SER A 225 -33.65 -1.14 19.98
CA SER A 225 -32.36 -0.78 20.54
C SER A 225 -31.31 -1.82 20.17
N GLY A 226 -30.14 -1.36 19.74
CA GLY A 226 -29.00 -2.21 19.41
C GLY A 226 -27.75 -1.80 20.18
N GLY A 227 -26.87 -2.77 20.41
CA GLY A 227 -25.54 -2.54 20.95
C GLY A 227 -24.49 -3.44 20.33
N MET A 228 -23.27 -2.94 20.19
CA MET A 228 -22.10 -3.75 19.86
C MET A 228 -20.94 -3.34 20.78
N SER A 229 -20.36 -4.31 21.47
CA SER A 229 -19.25 -4.09 22.41
C SER A 229 -18.23 -5.20 22.28
N SER A 230 -16.99 -4.96 22.71
CA SER A 230 -15.89 -5.89 22.50
C SER A 230 -15.01 -6.10 23.72
N LYS A 231 -14.33 -7.25 23.78
CA LYS A 231 -13.43 -7.64 24.87
C LYS A 231 -12.22 -8.37 24.31
N ALA A 232 -11.03 -8.02 24.81
CA ALA A 232 -9.81 -8.77 24.54
C ALA A 232 -9.90 -10.16 25.17
N TRP A 233 -9.80 -11.18 24.33
CA TRP A 233 -9.81 -12.56 24.78
C TRP A 233 -8.42 -12.99 25.22
N THR A 234 -8.38 -13.79 26.28
CA THR A 234 -7.12 -14.31 26.86
C THR A 234 -6.99 -15.81 26.67
N SER A 235 -7.99 -16.58 27.10
CA SER A 235 -8.06 -18.02 26.95
C SER A 235 -9.43 -18.56 27.38
N GLY A 236 -9.79 -19.77 26.96
CA GLY A 236 -10.99 -20.48 27.42
C GLY A 236 -12.30 -19.96 26.83
N ALA A 237 -13.42 -20.44 27.37
CA ALA A 237 -14.74 -19.93 27.00
C ALA A 237 -14.93 -18.50 27.55
N GLU A 238 -15.41 -17.60 26.70
CA GLU A 238 -15.83 -16.25 27.06
C GLU A 238 -17.35 -16.18 26.97
N ASP A 239 -17.97 -15.77 28.07
CA ASP A 239 -19.40 -15.57 28.19
C ASP A 239 -19.65 -14.07 28.41
N PRO A 240 -20.14 -13.34 27.39
CA PRO A 240 -20.49 -11.93 27.56
C PRO A 240 -21.56 -11.74 28.64
N GLY A 241 -22.51 -12.68 28.72
CA GLY A 241 -23.65 -12.66 29.62
C GLY A 241 -24.67 -11.57 29.33
N ALA A 242 -25.77 -11.63 30.09
CA ALA A 242 -26.91 -10.76 29.87
C ALA A 242 -26.61 -9.28 30.15
N LEU A 243 -27.13 -8.40 29.29
CA LEU A 243 -27.08 -6.96 29.50
C LEU A 243 -28.02 -6.55 30.64
N GLY A 244 -27.67 -5.48 31.35
CA GLY A 244 -28.51 -4.89 32.39
C GLY A 244 -29.53 -3.88 31.84
N ASN A 245 -30.63 -3.67 32.57
CA ASN A 245 -31.67 -2.65 32.33
C ASN A 245 -32.48 -2.79 31.03
N TRP A 246 -33.22 -3.88 30.89
CA TRP A 246 -34.10 -4.15 29.74
C TRP A 246 -35.47 -4.62 30.19
N ASP A 247 -36.48 -4.39 29.36
CA ASP A 247 -37.82 -4.89 29.61
C ASP A 247 -37.88 -6.42 29.49
N ILE A 248 -38.64 -7.03 30.40
CA ILE A 248 -38.89 -8.46 30.52
C ILE A 248 -40.36 -8.79 30.26
N THR A 249 -41.13 -7.84 29.73
CA THR A 249 -42.50 -8.06 29.26
C THR A 249 -42.58 -9.11 28.16
N ASN A 250 -43.72 -9.79 28.12
CA ASN A 250 -43.96 -10.97 27.28
C ASN A 250 -44.39 -10.63 25.83
N LYS A 251 -43.96 -9.48 25.31
CA LYS A 251 -44.26 -9.04 23.93
C LYS A 251 -43.02 -8.76 23.10
N ASN A 252 -41.89 -8.59 23.77
CA ASN A 252 -40.67 -8.11 23.17
C ASN A 252 -39.72 -9.28 22.93
N SER A 253 -38.94 -9.14 21.87
CA SER A 253 -37.99 -10.14 21.43
C SER A 253 -36.58 -9.56 21.31
N SER A 254 -35.60 -10.44 21.23
CA SER A 254 -34.19 -10.09 21.07
C SER A 254 -33.49 -11.11 20.19
N ALA A 255 -32.51 -10.65 19.42
CA ALA A 255 -31.62 -11.47 18.62
C ALA A 255 -30.18 -11.02 18.86
N ASN A 256 -29.32 -11.97 19.22
CA ASN A 256 -27.98 -11.68 19.72
C ASN A 256 -26.96 -12.58 19.04
N VAL A 257 -25.78 -12.01 18.78
CA VAL A 257 -24.65 -12.68 18.15
C VAL A 257 -23.40 -12.42 18.96
N THR A 258 -22.74 -13.50 19.37
CA THR A 258 -21.37 -13.45 19.87
C THR A 258 -20.44 -13.92 18.76
N LEU A 259 -19.48 -13.08 18.39
CA LEU A 259 -18.46 -13.42 17.41
C LEU A 259 -17.07 -13.20 18.00
N ALA A 260 -16.07 -13.84 17.42
CA ALA A 260 -14.67 -13.62 17.76
C ALA A 260 -13.91 -13.29 16.49
N ILE A 261 -13.17 -12.19 16.48
CA ILE A 261 -12.28 -11.83 15.38
C ILE A 261 -10.84 -12.19 15.74
N ARG A 262 -10.08 -12.71 14.78
CA ARG A 262 -8.68 -13.12 15.00
C ARG A 262 -7.68 -12.11 14.42
N PRO A 263 -6.54 -11.87 15.10
CA PRO A 263 -5.46 -11.09 14.53
C PRO A 263 -4.80 -11.83 13.37
N ALA A 264 -4.27 -11.06 12.41
CA ALA A 264 -3.30 -11.62 11.47
C ALA A 264 -2.03 -12.07 12.21
N ALA A 265 -1.32 -13.03 11.63
CA ALA A 265 -0.12 -13.59 12.25
C ALA A 265 1.19 -13.17 11.56
N THR A 266 1.14 -12.79 10.28
CA THR A 266 2.29 -12.26 9.55
C THR A 266 1.97 -10.90 8.99
N PHE A 267 2.93 -10.00 9.08
CA PHE A 267 2.75 -8.58 8.82
C PHE A 267 3.77 -8.06 7.84
N ILE A 268 3.32 -7.18 6.95
CA ILE A 268 4.16 -6.31 6.15
C ILE A 268 4.16 -4.90 6.71
N GLY A 269 5.27 -4.19 6.54
CA GLY A 269 5.36 -2.77 6.81
C GLY A 269 6.28 -2.06 5.84
N ASN A 270 6.03 -0.77 5.66
CA ASN A 270 6.94 0.15 4.98
C ASN A 270 8.29 0.19 5.71
N ASP A 271 9.39 0.04 4.98
CA ASP A 271 10.73 0.35 5.50
C ASP A 271 11.22 1.70 4.93
N THR A 272 12.48 2.05 5.17
CA THR A 272 13.07 3.29 4.64
C THR A 272 13.54 3.10 3.21
N ASP A 273 12.78 3.66 2.28
CA ASP A 273 13.13 3.70 0.85
C ASP A 273 14.55 4.25 0.62
N PRO A 274 15.23 3.86 -0.49
CA PRO A 274 16.61 4.24 -0.74
C PRO A 274 16.89 5.76 -0.70
N GLY A 275 15.88 6.59 -0.98
CA GLY A 275 15.88 8.05 -0.94
C GLY A 275 16.69 8.73 -2.05
N VAL A 276 17.22 7.97 -3.02
CA VAL A 276 18.16 8.48 -4.03
C VAL A 276 17.49 8.88 -5.34
N ASN A 277 16.25 8.44 -5.59
CA ASN A 277 15.45 8.73 -6.79
C ASN A 277 16.28 8.76 -8.10
N PRO A 278 16.91 7.64 -8.47
CA PRO A 278 17.97 7.66 -9.46
C PRO A 278 17.43 7.75 -10.90
N THR A 279 18.20 8.41 -11.77
CA THR A 279 18.02 8.32 -13.23
C THR A 279 19.01 7.28 -13.78
N ILE A 280 18.51 6.29 -14.52
CA ILE A 280 19.27 5.18 -15.09
C ILE A 280 18.95 5.01 -16.58
N ALA A 281 19.92 4.54 -17.36
CA ALA A 281 19.71 4.24 -18.78
C ALA A 281 18.99 2.89 -18.98
N PRO A 282 18.37 2.65 -20.16
CA PRO A 282 18.02 1.33 -20.64
C PRO A 282 19.17 0.32 -20.45
N GLY A 283 18.83 -0.92 -20.09
CA GLY A 283 19.79 -1.99 -19.87
C GLY A 283 20.67 -1.84 -18.63
N ALA A 284 20.56 -0.75 -17.86
CA ALA A 284 21.32 -0.52 -16.63
C ALA A 284 21.17 -1.67 -15.62
N ALA A 285 22.08 -1.73 -14.65
CA ALA A 285 22.03 -2.73 -13.59
C ALA A 285 20.70 -2.68 -12.81
N THR A 286 20.36 -3.79 -12.14
CA THR A 286 19.16 -3.86 -11.30
C THR A 286 19.20 -2.79 -10.21
N THR A 287 18.10 -2.04 -10.05
CA THR A 287 18.00 -0.89 -9.15
C THR A 287 16.87 -1.13 -8.15
N THR A 288 17.10 -0.79 -6.88
CA THR A 288 16.05 -0.83 -5.85
C THR A 288 15.10 0.33 -6.03
N VAL A 289 13.80 0.04 -6.05
CA VAL A 289 12.72 1.03 -6.17
C VAL A 289 11.98 1.22 -4.85
N ASP A 290 11.98 0.20 -4.00
CA ASP A 290 11.24 0.21 -2.74
C ASP A 290 11.89 -0.77 -1.74
N THR A 291 11.65 -0.54 -0.45
CA THR A 291 12.05 -1.41 0.64
C THR A 291 10.91 -1.63 1.62
N PHE A 292 10.63 -2.91 1.90
CA PHE A 292 9.59 -3.31 2.82
C PHE A 292 10.16 -4.25 3.89
N ASN A 293 9.43 -4.39 5.00
CA ASN A 293 9.77 -5.34 6.05
C ASN A 293 8.66 -6.36 6.27
N LEU A 294 9.07 -7.57 6.66
CA LEU A 294 8.17 -8.63 7.08
C LEU A 294 8.50 -9.08 8.50
N LYS A 295 7.46 -9.42 9.26
CA LYS A 295 7.59 -10.10 10.55
C LYS A 295 6.41 -11.01 10.82
N THR A 296 6.59 -11.99 11.70
CA THR A 296 5.52 -12.88 12.14
C THR A 296 5.45 -12.94 13.66
N ASN A 297 4.25 -13.06 14.22
CA ASN A 297 4.04 -13.32 15.64
C ASN A 297 3.53 -14.75 15.90
N LYS A 298 3.64 -15.66 14.91
CA LYS A 298 3.16 -17.05 14.91
C LYS A 298 3.67 -17.88 16.10
N GLY A 299 3.12 -17.67 17.29
CA GLY A 299 3.54 -18.35 18.52
C GLY A 299 5.05 -18.31 18.79
N GLY A 300 5.78 -17.33 18.25
CA GLY A 300 7.24 -17.25 18.32
C GLY A 300 8.02 -18.08 17.29
N ALA A 301 7.35 -18.82 16.40
CA ALA A 301 7.96 -19.63 15.36
C ALA A 301 8.26 -18.83 14.07
N ALA A 302 9.15 -19.37 13.24
CA ALA A 302 9.42 -18.84 11.90
C ALA A 302 8.26 -19.16 10.92
N GLU A 303 8.17 -18.34 9.88
CA GLU A 303 7.19 -18.43 8.80
C GLU A 303 7.90 -18.17 7.46
N THR A 304 7.23 -18.50 6.36
CA THR A 304 7.69 -18.13 5.02
C THR A 304 6.59 -17.39 4.27
N VAL A 305 6.95 -16.34 3.52
CA VAL A 305 6.03 -15.71 2.55
C VAL A 305 6.28 -16.32 1.18
N THR A 306 5.28 -17.00 0.63
CA THR A 306 5.37 -17.75 -0.61
C THR A 306 5.24 -16.83 -1.82
N ASP A 307 4.36 -15.84 -1.76
CA ASP A 307 4.01 -14.99 -2.89
C ASP A 307 3.82 -13.55 -2.46
N LEU A 308 4.07 -12.63 -3.39
CA LEU A 308 3.89 -11.19 -3.24
C LEU A 308 3.16 -10.64 -4.47
N THR A 309 2.41 -9.56 -4.29
CA THR A 309 1.92 -8.74 -5.40
C THR A 309 2.50 -7.34 -5.25
N ALA A 310 3.24 -6.90 -6.26
CA ALA A 310 3.71 -5.53 -6.38
C ALA A 310 2.73 -4.75 -7.27
N THR A 311 2.40 -3.52 -6.89
CA THR A 311 1.63 -2.59 -7.72
C THR A 311 2.51 -1.43 -8.12
N PHE A 312 2.60 -1.21 -9.42
CA PHE A 312 3.34 -0.14 -10.05
C PHE A 312 2.43 1.05 -10.34
N SER A 313 3.00 2.25 -10.40
CA SER A 313 2.30 3.37 -11.05
C SER A 313 1.96 3.05 -12.50
N GLU A 314 0.86 3.60 -13.01
CA GLU A 314 0.39 3.35 -14.37
C GLU A 314 1.49 3.65 -15.40
N GLY A 315 1.68 2.74 -16.37
CA GLY A 315 2.72 2.85 -17.40
C GLY A 315 4.12 2.41 -16.96
N SER A 316 4.42 2.29 -15.68
CA SER A 316 5.78 1.99 -15.18
C SER A 316 6.30 0.58 -15.51
N ALA A 317 5.40 -0.41 -15.66
CA ALA A 317 5.81 -1.76 -16.04
C ALA A 317 6.40 -1.84 -17.46
N THR A 318 6.03 -0.92 -18.35
CA THR A 318 6.39 -0.98 -19.78
C THR A 318 7.88 -0.77 -20.07
N GLY A 319 8.60 -0.08 -19.19
CA GLY A 319 10.07 0.10 -19.28
C GLY A 319 10.88 -0.97 -18.56
N THR A 320 10.21 -1.96 -17.94
CA THR A 320 10.84 -2.90 -17.00
C THR A 320 10.94 -4.30 -17.60
N ALA A 321 12.15 -4.86 -17.64
CA ALA A 321 12.42 -6.23 -18.07
C ALA A 321 12.14 -7.26 -16.99
N ALA A 322 12.38 -6.91 -15.73
CA ALA A 322 12.11 -7.80 -14.60
C ALA A 322 11.85 -7.02 -13.31
N VAL A 323 11.02 -7.59 -12.46
CA VAL A 323 10.78 -7.17 -11.07
C VAL A 323 11.31 -8.27 -10.17
N LEU A 324 12.09 -7.92 -9.16
CA LEU A 324 12.79 -8.87 -8.31
C LEU A 324 12.61 -8.50 -6.84
N VAL A 325 12.58 -9.50 -5.98
CA VAL A 325 12.67 -9.32 -4.53
C VAL A 325 13.97 -9.93 -4.05
N THR A 326 14.74 -9.15 -3.31
CA THR A 326 16.02 -9.60 -2.74
C THR A 326 16.09 -9.37 -1.25
N ASP A 327 17.08 -9.98 -0.60
CA ASP A 327 17.48 -9.57 0.74
C ASP A 327 17.96 -8.11 0.75
N SER A 328 18.04 -7.52 1.94
CA SER A 328 18.52 -6.13 2.11
C SER A 328 19.94 -5.92 1.57
N GLY A 329 20.76 -6.97 1.55
CA GLY A 329 22.14 -6.95 1.04
C GLY A 329 22.27 -7.10 -0.47
N ASN A 330 21.16 -7.34 -1.20
CA ASN A 330 21.16 -7.60 -2.65
C ASN A 330 22.01 -8.82 -3.06
N THR A 331 22.20 -9.78 -2.15
CA THR A 331 23.01 -10.99 -2.37
C THR A 331 22.18 -12.19 -2.79
N THR A 332 20.91 -12.24 -2.40
CA THR A 332 19.99 -13.33 -2.65
C THR A 332 18.74 -12.79 -3.32
N THR A 333 18.44 -13.28 -4.51
CA THR A 333 17.14 -13.07 -5.17
C THR A 333 16.20 -14.20 -4.76
N TYR A 334 15.07 -13.85 -4.18
CA TYR A 334 14.07 -14.79 -3.69
C TYR A 334 13.06 -15.17 -4.79
N CYS A 335 12.57 -14.17 -5.50
CA CYS A 335 11.68 -14.36 -6.64
C CYS A 335 11.90 -13.24 -7.66
N ALA A 336 11.50 -13.52 -8.89
CA ALA A 336 11.51 -12.57 -9.98
C ALA A 336 10.34 -12.84 -10.93
N THR A 337 9.80 -11.77 -11.48
CA THR A 337 8.83 -11.82 -12.58
C THR A 337 9.44 -11.09 -13.76
N TYR A 338 9.44 -11.75 -14.92
CA TYR A 338 10.03 -11.24 -16.15
C TYR A 338 8.95 -10.69 -17.08
N SER A 339 9.30 -9.63 -17.81
CA SER A 339 8.44 -8.96 -18.79
C SER A 339 7.04 -8.61 -18.24
N PRO A 340 6.95 -7.86 -17.13
CA PRO A 340 5.67 -7.41 -16.59
C PRO A 340 4.89 -6.58 -17.62
N SER A 341 3.63 -6.95 -17.86
CA SER A 341 2.75 -6.29 -18.84
C SER A 341 1.61 -5.50 -18.22
N SER A 342 1.47 -5.54 -16.90
CA SER A 342 0.43 -4.86 -16.13
C SER A 342 1.05 -4.09 -14.97
N ALA A 343 0.34 -3.08 -14.47
CA ALA A 343 0.69 -2.37 -13.25
C ALA A 343 0.68 -3.32 -12.03
N THR A 344 -0.09 -4.40 -12.06
CA THR A 344 -0.06 -5.45 -11.04
C THR A 344 0.89 -6.56 -11.46
N VAL A 345 1.94 -6.77 -10.67
CA VAL A 345 2.98 -7.77 -10.90
C VAL A 345 2.94 -8.81 -9.79
N ASN A 346 2.57 -10.03 -10.16
CA ASN A 346 2.58 -11.18 -9.24
C ASN A 346 3.97 -11.79 -9.21
N LEU A 347 4.55 -11.89 -8.02
CA LEU A 347 5.83 -12.51 -7.71
C LEU A 347 5.53 -13.81 -6.96
N THR A 348 5.84 -14.95 -7.57
CA THR A 348 5.48 -16.26 -7.01
C THR A 348 6.70 -17.07 -6.58
N GLY A 349 6.52 -17.94 -5.60
CA GLY A 349 7.57 -18.85 -5.12
C GLY A 349 8.75 -18.16 -4.43
N CYS A 350 8.52 -17.00 -3.81
CA CYS A 350 9.52 -16.18 -3.14
C CYS A 350 10.16 -16.87 -1.92
N ASN A 351 9.39 -17.63 -1.14
CA ASN A 351 9.86 -18.31 0.08
C ASN A 351 10.67 -17.39 1.02
N LEU A 352 10.20 -16.16 1.23
CA LEU A 352 10.90 -15.17 2.06
C LEU A 352 10.90 -15.63 3.52
N PRO A 353 12.06 -15.71 4.18
CA PRO A 353 12.13 -16.11 5.58
C PRO A 353 11.63 -15.00 6.48
N VAL A 354 10.63 -15.30 7.32
CA VAL A 354 10.05 -14.35 8.25
C VAL A 354 10.17 -14.88 9.67
N THR A 355 10.62 -14.02 10.59
CA THR A 355 10.74 -14.36 12.02
C THR A 355 10.01 -13.34 12.87
N THR A 356 10.09 -13.49 14.19
CA THR A 356 9.59 -12.50 15.15
C THR A 356 10.36 -11.18 15.11
N ALA A 357 11.59 -11.19 14.58
CA ALA A 357 12.33 -9.99 14.25
C ALA A 357 11.94 -9.47 12.87
N SER A 358 11.74 -8.15 12.79
CA SER A 358 11.49 -7.45 11.53
C SER A 358 12.66 -7.67 10.58
N THR A 359 12.36 -8.20 9.38
CA THR A 359 13.34 -8.52 8.35
C THR A 359 13.07 -7.65 7.12
N THR A 360 14.09 -6.94 6.64
CA THR A 360 13.98 -6.02 5.49
C THR A 360 14.29 -6.74 4.18
N PHE A 361 13.52 -6.42 3.15
CA PHE A 361 13.66 -6.90 1.78
C PHE A 361 13.63 -5.72 0.81
N ASN A 362 14.24 -5.89 -0.36
CA ASN A 362 14.27 -4.87 -1.40
C ASN A 362 13.38 -5.30 -2.57
N LEU A 363 12.49 -4.43 -3.01
CA LEU A 363 11.81 -4.53 -4.30
C LEU A 363 12.66 -3.81 -5.35
N ARG A 364 12.98 -4.51 -6.43
CA ARG A 364 13.96 -4.05 -7.43
C ARG A 364 13.46 -4.25 -8.84
N ILE A 365 13.94 -3.39 -9.74
CA ILE A 365 13.63 -3.45 -11.17
C ILE A 365 14.88 -3.62 -12.00
N LYS A 366 14.75 -4.30 -13.13
CA LYS A 366 15.73 -4.33 -14.21
C LYS A 366 15.12 -3.63 -15.43
N PRO A 367 15.68 -2.51 -15.93
CA PRO A 367 15.19 -1.87 -17.15
C PRO A 367 15.30 -2.78 -18.37
N LEU A 368 14.40 -2.60 -19.33
CA LEU A 368 14.55 -3.15 -20.68
C LEU A 368 15.83 -2.63 -21.35
N THR A 369 16.39 -3.43 -22.25
CA THR A 369 17.47 -2.96 -23.14
C THR A 369 16.92 -1.92 -24.09
N HIS A 370 17.78 -1.04 -24.57
CA HIS A 370 17.43 0.04 -25.49
C HIS A 370 16.56 -0.42 -26.68
N SER A 371 17.01 -1.46 -27.38
CA SER A 371 16.29 -2.05 -28.52
C SER A 371 14.92 -2.68 -28.19
N ALA A 372 14.63 -2.90 -26.90
CA ALA A 372 13.38 -3.49 -26.43
C ALA A 372 12.45 -2.44 -25.79
N MET A 373 12.88 -1.19 -25.67
CA MET A 373 12.06 -0.13 -25.10
C MET A 373 10.80 0.14 -25.96
N PRO A 374 9.67 0.50 -25.35
CA PRO A 374 8.42 0.74 -26.08
C PRO A 374 8.52 1.84 -27.14
N ALA A 375 7.75 1.69 -28.22
CA ALA A 375 7.63 2.71 -29.26
C ALA A 375 6.64 3.84 -28.87
N PRO A 376 6.85 5.09 -29.31
CA PRO A 376 8.02 5.55 -30.07
C PRO A 376 9.27 5.62 -29.17
N PRO A 377 10.45 5.21 -29.68
CA PRO A 377 11.71 5.41 -28.99
C PRO A 377 11.92 6.89 -28.60
N GLY A 378 12.67 7.16 -27.53
CA GLY A 378 13.06 8.50 -27.10
C GLY A 378 12.35 9.05 -25.85
N GLY A 379 11.60 8.22 -25.11
CA GLY A 379 10.84 8.64 -23.92
C GLY A 379 11.54 8.39 -22.58
N THR A 380 11.06 9.02 -21.50
CA THR A 380 11.45 8.68 -20.13
C THR A 380 10.35 7.87 -19.45
N PHE A 381 10.73 6.92 -18.60
CA PHE A 381 9.80 6.04 -17.89
C PHE A 381 10.03 6.16 -16.39
N THR A 382 9.05 6.73 -15.69
CA THR A 382 9.06 6.83 -14.24
C THR A 382 8.51 5.55 -13.63
N VAL A 383 9.23 4.99 -12.67
CA VAL A 383 8.87 3.75 -11.99
C VAL A 383 8.79 3.98 -10.49
N THR A 384 7.59 3.74 -9.95
CA THR A 384 7.33 3.55 -8.52
C THR A 384 6.62 2.22 -8.35
N ALA A 385 6.86 1.51 -7.26
CA ALA A 385 6.19 0.25 -6.97
C ALA A 385 6.18 -0.03 -5.46
N THR A 386 5.06 -0.52 -4.94
CA THR A 386 4.93 -1.00 -3.55
C THR A 386 4.39 -2.43 -3.52
N ILE A 387 4.59 -3.14 -2.42
CA ILE A 387 3.95 -4.43 -2.17
C ILE A 387 2.53 -4.22 -1.64
N THR A 388 1.53 -4.58 -2.43
CA THR A 388 0.12 -4.36 -2.08
C THR A 388 -0.56 -5.58 -1.48
N SER A 389 0.01 -6.78 -1.66
CA SER A 389 -0.43 -7.98 -0.95
C SER A 389 0.68 -9.02 -0.86
N PHE A 390 0.52 -9.97 0.06
CA PHE A 390 1.44 -11.08 0.26
C PHE A 390 0.75 -12.31 0.82
N THR A 391 1.33 -13.47 0.60
CA THR A 391 0.80 -14.77 1.04
C THR A 391 1.80 -15.47 1.95
N PRO A 392 1.57 -15.53 3.27
CA PRO A 392 2.30 -16.42 4.16
C PRO A 392 1.92 -17.89 3.91
N ALA A 393 2.84 -18.82 4.17
CA ALA A 393 2.62 -20.23 3.85
C ALA A 393 1.59 -20.90 4.79
N THR A 394 1.59 -20.53 6.07
CA THR A 394 0.72 -21.20 7.07
C THR A 394 -0.02 -20.27 8.01
N THR A 395 0.11 -18.96 7.79
CA THR A 395 -0.53 -17.93 8.62
C THR A 395 -1.24 -16.92 7.73
N THR A 396 -1.89 -15.95 8.36
CA THR A 396 -2.62 -14.91 7.64
C THR A 396 -1.90 -13.59 7.64
N ALA A 397 -2.22 -12.77 6.63
CA ALA A 397 -1.51 -11.56 6.25
C ALA A 397 -2.21 -10.30 6.78
N SER A 398 -1.44 -9.27 7.09
CA SER A 398 -1.91 -7.92 7.35
C SER A 398 -0.79 -6.90 7.16
N GLY A 399 -1.15 -5.62 7.16
CA GLY A 399 -0.23 -4.51 7.08
C GLY A 399 -0.21 -3.90 5.67
N LEU A 400 0.53 -2.81 5.56
CA LEU A 400 0.61 -2.03 4.33
C LEU A 400 2.07 -1.62 4.10
N ASP A 401 2.43 -1.64 2.84
CA ASP A 401 3.59 -0.96 2.29
C ASP A 401 3.11 0.22 1.45
N THR A 402 3.53 1.43 1.80
CA THR A 402 2.78 2.67 1.54
C THR A 402 3.51 3.71 0.71
N THR A 403 4.83 3.63 0.63
CA THR A 403 5.67 4.57 -0.10
C THR A 403 6.64 3.81 -1.00
N SER A 404 7.14 4.49 -2.01
CA SER A 404 8.13 3.96 -2.94
C SER A 404 9.02 5.13 -3.35
N ASP A 405 10.29 4.83 -3.64
CA ASP A 405 11.16 5.75 -4.35
C ASP A 405 10.75 5.84 -5.84
N THR A 406 11.22 6.89 -6.50
CA THR A 406 11.01 7.12 -7.92
C THR A 406 12.29 6.79 -8.70
N VAL A 407 12.28 5.72 -9.50
CA VAL A 407 13.35 5.41 -10.46
C VAL A 407 12.96 5.95 -11.83
N THR A 408 13.83 6.77 -12.44
CA THR A 408 13.61 7.27 -13.81
C THR A 408 14.48 6.48 -14.78
N ILE A 409 13.86 5.75 -15.70
CA ILE A 409 14.56 5.14 -16.84
C ILE A 409 14.60 6.17 -17.97
N ASP A 410 15.78 6.74 -18.21
CA ASP A 410 16.01 7.73 -19.25
C ASP A 410 16.34 7.03 -20.58
N ASN A 411 15.31 6.82 -21.41
CA ASN A 411 15.46 6.40 -22.80
C ASN A 411 15.34 7.61 -23.75
N ALA A 412 15.60 8.83 -23.28
CA ALA A 412 15.64 9.97 -24.18
C ALA A 412 16.88 9.89 -25.07
N SER A 413 16.67 10.02 -26.39
CA SER A 413 17.77 10.15 -27.34
C SER A 413 18.74 11.27 -26.89
N PRO A 414 20.07 11.02 -26.91
CA PRO A 414 21.03 12.07 -26.63
C PRO A 414 20.84 13.28 -27.56
N ASN A 415 21.18 14.48 -27.07
CA ASN A 415 21.15 15.69 -27.90
C ASN A 415 22.02 15.50 -29.15
N GLY A 416 21.61 16.08 -30.28
CA GLY A 416 22.45 16.10 -31.48
C GLY A 416 23.79 16.81 -31.25
N ALA A 417 24.80 16.43 -32.03
CA ALA A 417 26.09 17.12 -32.04
C ALA A 417 25.91 18.59 -32.44
N THR A 418 26.73 19.47 -31.86
CA THR A 418 26.71 20.92 -32.15
C THR A 418 27.97 21.34 -32.90
N ALA A 419 28.01 22.59 -33.39
CA ALA A 419 29.16 23.15 -34.12
C ALA A 419 29.62 22.27 -35.31
N THR A 420 28.67 21.61 -35.98
CA THR A 420 28.95 20.71 -37.09
C THR A 420 29.39 21.49 -38.33
N SER A 421 30.52 21.12 -38.93
CA SER A 421 31.01 21.67 -40.19
C SER A 421 31.81 20.64 -40.99
N GLY A 422 31.97 20.88 -42.29
CA GLY A 422 32.78 20.06 -43.18
C GLY A 422 33.50 20.90 -44.23
N THR A 423 34.68 20.48 -44.68
CA THR A 423 35.35 21.09 -45.84
C THR A 423 34.75 20.58 -47.15
N ALA A 424 34.74 21.40 -48.20
CA ALA A 424 34.44 20.91 -49.55
C ALA A 424 35.57 20.01 -50.07
N GLY A 425 35.23 18.93 -50.76
CA GLY A 425 36.18 18.02 -51.38
C GLY A 425 35.52 16.74 -51.90
N ASP A 426 36.10 16.18 -52.96
CA ASP A 426 35.66 14.95 -53.62
C ASP A 426 36.60 13.76 -53.33
N ALA A 427 37.82 13.99 -52.82
CA ALA A 427 38.73 12.91 -52.42
C ALA A 427 38.80 12.70 -50.89
N LYS A 428 38.68 13.79 -50.11
CA LYS A 428 38.73 13.81 -48.64
C LYS A 428 37.98 15.02 -48.09
N VAL A 429 37.37 14.86 -46.92
CA VAL A 429 36.62 15.90 -46.21
C VAL A 429 37.08 15.92 -44.75
N THR A 430 37.41 17.10 -44.23
CA THR A 430 37.59 17.30 -42.78
C THR A 430 36.23 17.61 -42.17
N LEU A 431 35.81 16.79 -41.22
CA LEU A 431 34.58 16.89 -40.45
C LEU A 431 34.91 17.45 -39.06
N ASN A 432 34.16 18.48 -38.61
CA ASN A 432 34.29 19.00 -37.25
C ASN A 432 32.92 19.02 -36.57
N TRP A 433 32.88 18.65 -35.29
CA TRP A 433 31.66 18.71 -34.47
C TRP A 433 32.04 18.73 -32.99
N THR A 434 31.09 19.12 -32.14
CA THR A 434 31.18 18.93 -30.69
C THR A 434 30.25 17.79 -30.31
N ALA A 435 30.82 16.71 -29.77
CA ALA A 435 30.05 15.58 -29.24
C ALA A 435 29.22 16.02 -28.03
N SER A 436 28.07 15.39 -27.86
CA SER A 436 27.10 15.65 -26.79
C SER A 436 27.02 14.43 -25.87
N ASN A 437 27.45 14.57 -24.62
CA ASN A 437 27.39 13.51 -23.61
C ASN A 437 26.39 13.83 -22.48
N SER A 438 25.33 14.59 -22.78
CA SER A 438 24.46 15.19 -21.77
C SER A 438 23.43 14.26 -21.14
N SER A 439 23.33 13.01 -21.59
CA SER A 439 22.41 11.99 -21.04
C SER A 439 23.19 10.79 -20.52
N SER A 440 22.66 10.14 -19.49
CA SER A 440 23.15 8.85 -18.99
C SER A 440 23.01 7.71 -20.00
N ASP A 441 22.18 7.89 -21.03
CA ASP A 441 21.95 6.94 -22.12
C ASP A 441 22.95 7.07 -23.29
N PHE A 442 23.87 8.05 -23.23
CA PHE A 442 24.85 8.23 -24.31
C PHE A 442 25.85 7.06 -24.37
N ASP A 443 25.91 6.37 -25.51
CA ASP A 443 26.90 5.31 -25.75
C ASP A 443 28.31 5.91 -25.89
N THR A 444 29.08 5.86 -24.81
CA THR A 444 30.46 6.36 -24.80
C THR A 444 31.44 5.51 -25.61
N THR A 445 31.09 4.25 -25.92
CA THR A 445 31.95 3.33 -26.68
C THR A 445 31.94 3.70 -28.16
N ASN A 446 30.76 3.95 -28.73
CA ASN A 446 30.63 4.32 -30.14
C ASN A 446 30.51 5.83 -30.37
N GLY A 447 30.11 6.58 -29.34
CA GLY A 447 30.05 8.03 -29.32
C GLY A 447 29.23 8.63 -30.46
N SER A 448 29.87 9.51 -31.24
CA SER A 448 29.21 10.20 -32.34
C SER A 448 29.21 9.37 -33.63
N VAL A 449 28.02 9.15 -34.20
CA VAL A 449 27.84 8.61 -35.54
C VAL A 449 27.62 9.78 -36.51
N ILE A 450 28.54 9.97 -37.45
CA ILE A 450 28.47 11.04 -38.45
C ILE A 450 27.98 10.46 -39.77
N LEU A 451 26.90 11.03 -40.28
CA LEU A 451 26.28 10.62 -41.54
C LEU A 451 26.69 11.56 -42.67
N ARG A 452 26.89 10.99 -43.87
CA ARG A 452 27.20 11.69 -45.11
C ARG A 452 26.21 11.28 -46.19
N TRP A 453 25.79 12.24 -47.00
CA TRP A 453 24.95 12.04 -48.18
C TRP A 453 25.74 12.38 -49.43
N ALA A 454 25.56 11.58 -50.49
CA ALA A 454 26.12 11.89 -51.80
C ALA A 454 25.35 13.03 -52.52
N ALA A 455 24.13 13.30 -52.08
CA ALA A 455 23.33 14.42 -52.59
C ALA A 455 23.91 15.77 -52.17
N ALA A 456 23.51 16.84 -52.87
CA ALA A 456 23.96 18.21 -52.59
C ALA A 456 23.53 18.77 -51.20
N GLY A 457 22.68 18.04 -50.46
CA GLY A 457 22.24 18.39 -49.12
C GLY A 457 22.08 17.16 -48.23
N ALA A 458 22.07 17.39 -46.92
CA ALA A 458 21.79 16.34 -45.94
C ALA A 458 20.32 15.87 -46.04
N GLY A 459 20.11 14.56 -45.88
CA GLY A 459 18.78 13.96 -45.76
C GLY A 459 18.22 14.04 -44.34
N SER A 460 17.20 13.23 -44.07
CA SER A 460 16.53 13.13 -42.76
C SER A 460 16.91 11.88 -41.97
N GLU A 461 17.82 11.07 -42.50
CA GLU A 461 18.29 9.87 -41.81
C GLU A 461 18.99 10.22 -40.51
N VAL A 462 18.64 9.47 -39.47
CA VAL A 462 19.29 9.50 -38.16
C VAL A 462 19.72 8.07 -37.80
N PRO A 463 20.75 7.90 -36.95
CA PRO A 463 21.03 6.60 -36.36
C PRO A 463 19.76 6.02 -35.72
N ALA A 464 19.53 4.72 -35.91
CA ALA A 464 18.44 4.02 -35.25
C ALA A 464 18.69 4.03 -33.75
N GLU A 465 17.65 4.39 -33.00
CA GLU A 465 17.73 4.44 -31.55
C GLU A 465 18.08 3.05 -30.96
N GLY A 466 18.96 3.03 -29.96
CA GLY A 466 19.43 1.81 -29.31
C GLY A 466 20.40 0.94 -30.10
N LYS A 467 20.86 1.40 -31.27
CA LYS A 467 21.84 0.67 -32.09
C LYS A 467 23.28 1.11 -31.80
N SER A 468 24.10 0.18 -31.29
CA SER A 468 25.48 0.40 -30.84
C SER A 468 26.54 -0.37 -31.65
N ASP A 469 26.25 -0.76 -32.88
CA ASP A 469 27.17 -1.54 -33.73
C ASP A 469 27.42 -0.88 -35.10
N TYR A 470 27.15 0.42 -35.22
CA TYR A 470 27.52 1.19 -36.40
C TYR A 470 29.03 1.15 -36.65
N VAL A 471 29.41 0.96 -37.92
CA VAL A 471 30.79 1.09 -38.39
C VAL A 471 30.86 2.01 -39.61
N ALA A 472 32.00 2.68 -39.79
CA ALA A 472 32.24 3.53 -40.95
C ALA A 472 32.04 2.75 -42.25
N GLY A 473 31.30 3.34 -43.19
CA GLY A 473 30.92 2.74 -44.46
C GLY A 473 29.56 2.03 -44.45
N ASN A 474 28.92 1.86 -43.27
CA ASN A 474 27.54 1.37 -43.25
C ASN A 474 26.60 2.31 -44.00
N THR A 475 25.59 1.74 -44.67
CA THR A 475 24.53 2.49 -45.33
C THR A 475 23.30 2.56 -44.43
N ILE A 476 22.73 3.76 -44.27
CA ILE A 476 21.44 4.01 -43.63
C ILE A 476 20.57 4.69 -44.68
N SER A 477 19.69 3.93 -45.35
CA SER A 477 18.91 4.43 -46.49
C SER A 477 19.81 5.11 -47.54
N THR A 478 19.76 6.44 -47.71
CA THR A 478 20.59 7.18 -48.67
C THR A 478 21.87 7.75 -48.05
N ALA A 479 21.99 7.69 -46.72
CA ALA A 479 23.17 8.13 -45.99
C ALA A 479 24.22 7.01 -45.89
N THR A 480 25.49 7.40 -45.83
CA THR A 480 26.61 6.53 -45.44
C THR A 480 27.17 7.02 -44.11
N VAL A 481 27.46 6.10 -43.19
CA VAL A 481 28.18 6.40 -41.94
C VAL A 481 29.62 6.78 -42.31
N ALA A 482 29.94 8.07 -42.23
CA ALA A 482 31.27 8.60 -42.51
C ALA A 482 32.25 8.27 -41.39
N CYS A 483 31.84 8.48 -40.15
CA CYS A 483 32.66 8.20 -38.97
C CYS A 483 31.82 7.67 -37.80
N VAL A 484 32.44 6.83 -36.96
CA VAL A 484 31.95 6.43 -35.63
C VAL A 484 33.08 6.66 -34.66
N ILE A 485 32.91 7.64 -33.77
CA ILE A 485 33.97 8.14 -32.90
C ILE A 485 33.52 8.08 -31.45
N SER A 486 34.17 7.20 -30.68
CA SER A 486 34.01 7.11 -29.23
C SER A 486 34.20 8.47 -28.58
N SER A 487 33.35 8.82 -27.62
CA SER A 487 33.54 10.02 -26.80
C SER A 487 33.09 9.77 -25.38
N THR A 488 33.93 10.10 -24.41
CA THR A 488 33.58 10.02 -22.99
C THR A 488 33.16 11.37 -22.41
N ALA A 489 33.27 12.44 -23.20
CA ALA A 489 33.01 13.82 -22.79
C ALA A 489 32.37 14.65 -23.93
N SER A 490 31.71 15.75 -23.59
CA SER A 490 31.38 16.76 -24.60
C SER A 490 32.67 17.47 -25.03
N ALA A 491 33.15 17.14 -26.24
CA ALA A 491 34.43 17.61 -26.76
C ALA A 491 34.34 17.96 -28.23
N SER A 492 35.10 18.99 -28.64
CA SER A 492 35.29 19.31 -30.05
C SER A 492 36.20 18.27 -30.70
N LEU A 493 35.70 17.70 -31.78
CA LEU A 493 36.36 16.66 -32.56
C LEU A 493 36.57 17.17 -33.98
N SER A 494 37.69 16.75 -34.58
CA SER A 494 38.03 17.00 -35.97
C SER A 494 38.59 15.70 -36.55
N LYS A 495 37.98 15.22 -37.64
CA LYS A 495 38.37 13.95 -38.29
C LYS A 495 38.34 14.05 -39.81
N ILE A 496 39.21 13.29 -40.46
CA ILE A 496 39.26 13.16 -41.91
C ILE A 496 38.47 11.93 -42.34
N ASP A 497 37.54 12.16 -43.26
CA ASP A 497 36.76 11.15 -43.95
C ASP A 497 37.17 11.12 -45.43
N GLY A 498 37.34 9.92 -46.00
CA GLY A 498 37.78 9.75 -47.38
C GLY A 498 39.21 9.20 -47.49
N SER A 499 39.90 9.51 -48.59
CA SER A 499 41.25 9.00 -48.86
C SER A 499 42.23 9.31 -47.72
N GLY A 500 42.78 8.27 -47.09
CA GLY A 500 43.67 8.40 -45.93
C GLY A 500 42.96 8.87 -44.65
N GLY A 501 41.67 8.59 -44.52
CA GLY A 501 40.84 8.98 -43.38
C GLY A 501 41.35 8.47 -42.03
N ASP A 502 40.89 9.15 -40.97
CA ASP A 502 41.26 8.85 -39.60
C ASP A 502 40.67 7.53 -39.11
N THR A 503 41.23 6.98 -38.04
CA THR A 503 40.66 5.82 -37.34
C THR A 503 39.22 6.09 -36.91
N GLY A 504 38.32 5.17 -37.26
CA GLY A 504 36.88 5.32 -37.02
C GLY A 504 36.12 6.01 -38.16
N CYS A 505 36.81 6.50 -39.19
CA CYS A 505 36.21 7.09 -40.40
C CYS A 505 36.43 6.22 -41.64
N THR A 506 35.71 6.51 -42.73
CA THR A 506 35.96 5.82 -44.00
C THR A 506 37.31 6.23 -44.59
N THR A 507 38.04 5.28 -45.16
CA THR A 507 39.38 5.49 -45.74
C THR A 507 39.40 5.45 -47.27
N ALA A 508 38.28 5.08 -47.88
CA ALA A 508 38.13 5.01 -49.33
C ALA A 508 38.02 6.41 -49.92
N VAL A 509 38.56 6.61 -51.13
CA VAL A 509 38.38 7.88 -51.86
C VAL A 509 36.88 8.15 -51.99
N LEU A 510 36.45 9.36 -51.61
CA LEU A 510 35.05 9.73 -51.77
C LEU A 510 34.71 9.81 -53.27
N THR A 511 33.48 9.51 -53.62
CA THR A 511 32.98 9.67 -54.98
C THR A 511 31.65 10.38 -54.83
N ASN A 512 31.71 11.71 -54.75
CA ASN A 512 30.53 12.55 -54.73
C ASN A 512 30.12 12.88 -56.17
#